data_AF-A0A8T5XSX6-F1
#
_entry.id   AF-A0A8T5XSX6-F1
#
_cell.length_a   1.000
_cell.length_b   1.000
_cell.length_c   1.000
_cell.angle_alpha   90.00
_cell.angle_beta   90.00
_cell.angle_gamma   90.00
#
_symmetry.space_group_name_H-M   'P 1'
#
loop_
_entity.id
_entity.type
_entity.pdbx_description
1 polymer ?
#
loop_
_entity_poly.entity_id
_entity_poly.type
_entity_poly.pdbx_seq_one_letter_code
_entity_poly.pdbx_strand_id
1 'polypeptide(L)'
;MDIKFIVGAILILVIGVTIAFYYYRKRNLEKLFNQVYESSKQIPKQKKNSFLLLMFKESLSSSRKSNKTSISAKLNNPKYLEVQLVQMSRILKDSSKTQDKTIKRALTLLKDYKKWEKEKTTKDKK
;
A
#
# COMPACT_ATOMS: atom_id res chain seq x y z
N MET A 1 14.35 -26.57 -34.93
CA MET A 1 13.54 -25.40 -34.56
C MET A 1 14.44 -24.18 -34.74
N ASP A 2 14.15 -23.32 -35.73
CA ASP A 2 15.05 -22.23 -36.07
C ASP A 2 15.15 -21.21 -34.94
N ILE A 3 16.33 -20.60 -34.79
CA ILE A 3 16.61 -19.55 -33.80
C ILE A 3 15.57 -18.42 -33.84
N LYS A 4 15.01 -18.12 -35.02
CA LYS A 4 13.95 -17.11 -35.19
C LYS A 4 12.65 -17.48 -34.47
N PHE A 5 12.27 -18.76 -34.46
CA PHE A 5 11.09 -19.25 -33.72
C PHE A 5 11.33 -19.23 -32.21
N ILE A 6 12.55 -19.56 -31.76
CA ILE A 6 12.92 -19.52 -30.34
C ILE A 6 12.88 -18.07 -29.82
N VAL A 7 13.46 -17.12 -30.56
CA VAL A 7 13.45 -15.69 -30.20
C VAL A 7 12.01 -15.14 -30.19
N GLY A 8 11.20 -15.50 -31.18
CA GLY A 8 9.78 -15.11 -31.22
C GLY A 8 8.98 -15.65 -30.02
N ALA A 9 9.18 -16.91 -29.65
CA ALA A 9 8.52 -17.52 -28.50
C ALA A 9 8.91 -16.86 -27.16
N ILE A 10 10.20 -16.53 -26.98
CA ILE A 10 10.70 -15.85 -25.78
C ILE A 10 10.07 -14.46 -25.63
N LEU A 11 9.96 -13.69 -26.72
CA LEU A 11 9.34 -12.36 -26.69
C LEU A 11 7.88 -12.40 -26.24
N ILE A 12 7.09 -13.34 -26.77
CA ILE A 12 5.69 -13.51 -26.40
C ILE A 12 5.56 -13.89 -24.92
N LEU A 13 6.43 -14.77 -24.43
CA LEU A 13 6.47 -15.16 -23.01
C LEU A 13 6.80 -13.97 -22.10
N VAL A 14 7.81 -13.16 -22.44
CA VAL A 14 8.19 -11.99 -21.64
C VAL A 14 7.05 -10.98 -21.56
N ILE A 15 6.36 -10.73 -22.68
CA ILE A 15 5.21 -9.82 -22.72
C ILE A 15 4.07 -10.38 -21.84
N GLY A 16 3.74 -11.67 -22.00
CA GLY A 16 2.69 -12.33 -21.23
C GLY A 16 2.95 -12.29 -19.72
N VAL A 17 4.17 -12.61 -19.29
CA VAL A 17 4.59 -12.54 -17.88
C VAL A 17 4.49 -11.12 -17.35
N THR A 18 4.92 -10.12 -18.13
CA THR A 18 4.87 -8.70 -17.72
C THR A 18 3.43 -8.23 -17.50
N ILE A 19 2.52 -8.57 -18.43
CA ILE A 19 1.09 -8.22 -18.32
C ILE A 19 0.46 -8.93 -17.13
N ALA A 20 0.68 -10.24 -16.98
CA ALA A 20 0.15 -11.02 -15.88
C ALA A 20 0.63 -10.47 -14.52
N PHE A 21 1.93 -10.17 -14.40
CA PHE A 21 2.51 -9.57 -13.20
C PHE A 21 1.88 -8.20 -12.88
N TYR A 22 1.69 -7.35 -13.89
CA TYR A 22 1.05 -6.05 -13.72
C TYR A 22 -0.39 -6.17 -13.19
N TYR A 23 -1.21 -7.04 -13.79
CA TYR A 23 -2.59 -7.29 -13.35
C TYR A 23 -2.65 -7.88 -11.94
N TYR A 24 -1.79 -8.85 -11.63
CA TYR A 24 -1.72 -9.46 -10.31
C TYR A 24 -1.37 -8.42 -9.23
N ARG A 25 -0.35 -7.60 -9.50
CA ARG A 25 0.05 -6.51 -8.60
C ARG A 25 -1.08 -5.50 -8.42
N LYS A 26 -1.78 -5.13 -9.49
CA LYS A 26 -2.92 -4.20 -9.43
C LYS A 26 -4.04 -4.74 -8.55
N ARG A 27 -4.44 -6.00 -8.72
CA ARG A 27 -5.48 -6.64 -7.89
C ARG A 27 -5.10 -6.67 -6.41
N ASN A 28 -3.84 -6.98 -6.09
CA ASN A 28 -3.39 -7.02 -4.70
C ASN A 28 -3.35 -5.63 -4.05
N LEU A 29 -2.92 -4.60 -4.80
CA LEU A 29 -2.96 -3.21 -4.33
C LEU A 29 -4.39 -2.73 -4.11
N GLU A 30 -5.31 -3.08 -5.01
CA GLU A 30 -6.71 -2.72 -4.87
C GLU A 30 -7.36 -3.38 -3.64
N LYS A 31 -7.06 -4.66 -3.37
CA LYS A 31 -7.50 -5.32 -2.12
C LYS A 31 -6.96 -4.60 -0.89
N LEU A 32 -5.66 -4.27 -0.88
CA LEU A 32 -5.04 -3.51 0.21
C LEU A 32 -5.72 -2.14 0.40
N PHE A 33 -5.94 -1.40 -0.68
CA PHE A 33 -6.56 -0.07 -0.63
C PHE A 33 -8.00 -0.14 -0.14
N ASN A 34 -8.79 -1.12 -0.59
CA ASN A 34 -10.14 -1.34 -0.07
C ASN A 34 -10.13 -1.67 1.43
N GLN A 35 -9.27 -2.58 1.87
CA GLN A 35 -9.16 -2.92 3.30
C GLN A 35 -8.80 -1.71 4.16
N VAL A 36 -7.82 -0.92 3.71
CA VAL A 36 -7.39 0.30 4.40
C VAL A 36 -8.49 1.37 4.36
N TYR A 37 -9.20 1.51 3.24
CA TYR A 37 -10.33 2.42 3.09
C TYR A 37 -11.41 2.12 4.12
N GLU A 38 -11.87 0.87 4.20
CA GLU A 38 -12.89 0.44 5.17
C GLU A 38 -12.42 0.66 6.62
N SER A 39 -11.18 0.26 6.94
CA SER A 39 -10.62 0.47 8.27
C SER A 39 -10.53 1.96 8.64
N SER A 40 -10.24 2.83 7.66
CA SER A 40 -10.08 4.27 7.88
C SER A 40 -11.40 5.00 8.14
N LYS A 41 -12.56 4.40 7.81
CA LYS A 41 -13.88 5.01 8.06
C LYS A 41 -14.16 5.19 9.55
N GLN A 42 -13.60 4.33 10.40
CA GLN A 42 -13.75 4.37 11.86
C GLN A 42 -12.81 5.39 12.53
N ILE A 43 -11.91 6.02 11.77
CA ILE A 43 -10.89 6.92 12.30
C ILE A 43 -11.30 8.38 12.07
N PRO A 44 -11.11 9.27 13.07
CA PRO A 44 -11.42 10.69 12.93
C PRO A 44 -10.63 11.33 11.78
N LYS A 45 -11.28 12.23 11.03
CA LYS A 45 -10.73 12.89 9.82
C LYS A 45 -9.36 13.52 10.08
N GLN A 46 -9.15 14.10 11.27
CA GLN A 46 -7.90 14.76 11.66
C GLN A 46 -6.72 13.79 11.72
N LYS A 47 -6.95 12.52 12.12
CA LYS A 47 -5.90 11.48 12.23
C LYS A 47 -5.85 10.54 11.03
N LYS A 48 -6.77 10.69 10.06
CA LYS A 48 -6.91 9.76 8.91
C LYS A 48 -5.60 9.57 8.14
N ASN A 49 -4.91 10.64 7.76
CA ASN A 49 -3.65 10.51 6.99
C ASN A 49 -2.55 9.77 7.77
N SER A 50 -2.41 10.05 9.06
CA SER A 50 -1.45 9.36 9.94
C SER A 50 -1.78 7.88 10.07
N PHE A 51 -3.07 7.56 10.19
CA PHE A 51 -3.54 6.18 10.25
C PHE A 51 -3.29 5.44 8.94
N LEU A 52 -3.62 6.05 7.80
CA LEU A 52 -3.35 5.47 6.48
C LEU A 52 -1.85 5.17 6.30
N LEU A 53 -0.98 6.12 6.68
CA LEU A 53 0.47 5.91 6.62
C LEU A 53 0.92 4.75 7.52
N LEU A 54 0.37 4.66 8.73
CA LEU A 54 0.65 3.55 9.66
C LEU A 54 0.25 2.21 9.04
N MET A 55 -0.96 2.12 8.47
CA MET A 55 -1.45 0.91 7.83
C MET A 55 -0.53 0.46 6.69
N PHE A 56 -0.12 1.37 5.80
CA PHE A 56 0.80 1.03 4.71
C PHE A 56 2.19 0.62 5.21
N LYS A 57 2.73 1.29 6.24
CA LYS A 57 3.99 0.90 6.88
C LYS A 57 3.91 -0.50 7.45
N GLU A 58 2.83 -0.82 8.16
CA GLU A 58 2.62 -2.14 8.77
C GLU A 58 2.42 -3.23 7.71
N SER A 59 1.64 -2.97 6.64
CA SER A 59 1.49 -3.91 5.52
C SER A 59 2.81 -4.20 4.81
N LEU A 60 3.67 -3.19 4.64
CA LEU A 60 5.01 -3.38 4.08
C LEU A 60 5.93 -4.15 5.03
N SER A 61 5.77 -3.97 6.35
CA SER A 61 6.59 -4.62 7.37
C SER A 61 6.19 -6.08 7.61
N SER A 62 4.90 -6.38 7.57
CA SER A 62 4.35 -7.73 7.72
C SER A 62 4.63 -8.62 6.52
N SER A 63 4.69 -8.07 5.30
CA SER A 63 5.11 -8.83 4.11
C SER A 63 6.56 -9.35 4.18
N ARG A 64 7.39 -8.82 5.08
CA ARG A 64 8.81 -9.20 5.25
C ARG A 64 9.07 -10.14 6.43
N LYS A 65 8.13 -10.31 7.36
CA LYS A 65 8.34 -11.10 8.59
C LYS A 65 7.46 -12.35 8.58
N SER A 66 8.08 -13.51 8.81
CA SER A 66 7.40 -14.81 8.94
C SER A 66 6.42 -14.85 10.14
N ASN A 67 6.72 -14.12 11.21
CA ASN A 67 5.84 -13.98 12.36
C ASN A 67 4.66 -13.03 12.07
N LYS A 68 3.52 -13.62 11.72
CA LYS A 68 2.20 -12.96 11.61
C LYS A 68 1.66 -12.55 13.00
N THR A 69 2.37 -11.71 13.76
CA THR A 69 1.69 -11.01 14.85
C THR A 69 0.61 -10.13 14.21
N SER A 70 -0.66 -10.40 14.50
CA SER A 70 -1.76 -9.76 13.78
C SER A 70 -1.69 -8.24 14.01
N ILE A 71 -1.64 -7.49 12.91
CA ILE A 71 -1.68 -6.01 12.94
C ILE A 71 -2.91 -5.55 13.75
N SER A 72 -4.02 -6.30 13.64
CA SER A 72 -5.24 -6.08 14.41
C SER A 72 -5.01 -6.07 15.93
N ALA A 73 -4.27 -7.03 16.49
CA ALA A 73 -4.00 -7.06 17.93
C ALA A 73 -3.21 -5.82 18.42
N LYS A 74 -2.29 -5.30 17.60
CA LYS A 74 -1.53 -4.08 17.93
C LYS A 74 -2.39 -2.83 17.82
N LEU A 75 -3.27 -2.75 16.82
CA LEU A 75 -4.16 -1.61 16.62
C LEU A 75 -5.28 -1.54 17.67
N ASN A 76 -5.65 -2.67 18.27
CA ASN A 76 -6.59 -2.72 19.39
C ASN A 76 -5.99 -2.16 20.70
N ASN A 77 -4.68 -1.92 20.77
CA ASN A 77 -4.06 -1.24 21.90
C ASN A 77 -4.10 0.29 21.68
N PRO A 78 -4.94 1.03 22.41
CA PRO A 78 -5.14 2.46 22.17
C PRO A 78 -3.86 3.27 22.41
N LYS A 79 -3.08 2.93 23.45
CA LYS A 79 -1.83 3.61 23.77
C LYS A 79 -0.79 3.44 22.66
N TYR A 80 -0.68 2.22 22.12
CA TYR A 80 0.19 1.97 20.97
C TYR A 80 -0.25 2.79 19.76
N LEU A 81 -1.55 2.74 19.44
CA LEU A 81 -2.10 3.42 18.28
C LEU A 81 -1.85 4.93 18.34
N GLU A 82 -2.11 5.58 19.47
CA GLU A 82 -1.91 7.02 19.62
C GLU A 82 -0.45 7.43 19.42
N VAL A 83 0.48 6.73 20.06
CA VAL A 83 1.91 7.00 19.90
C VAL A 83 2.33 6.88 18.44
N GLN A 84 1.87 5.83 17.75
CA GLN A 84 2.17 5.63 16.34
C GLN A 84 1.54 6.72 15.46
N LEU A 85 0.30 7.14 15.72
CA LEU A 85 -0.35 8.20 14.97
C LEU A 85 0.37 9.55 15.12
N VAL A 86 0.88 9.85 16.32
CA VAL A 86 1.71 11.05 16.55
C VAL A 86 3.01 10.95 15.75
N GLN A 87 3.71 9.81 15.80
CA GLN A 87 4.92 9.60 15.00
C GLN A 87 4.65 9.75 13.50
N MET A 88 3.59 9.11 12.98
CA MET A 88 3.22 9.23 11.58
C MET A 88 2.86 10.67 11.20
N SER A 89 2.22 11.43 12.09
CA SER A 89 1.92 12.85 11.82
C SER A 89 3.19 13.70 11.68
N ARG A 90 4.21 13.45 12.50
CA ARG A 90 5.52 14.11 12.39
C ARG A 90 6.20 13.75 11.08
N ILE A 91 6.18 12.46 10.71
CA ILE A 91 6.72 11.98 9.43
C ILE A 91 5.99 12.63 8.25
N LEU A 92 4.67 12.81 8.32
CA LEU A 92 3.92 13.47 7.25
C LEU A 92 4.31 14.94 7.06
N LYS A 93 4.60 15.66 8.16
CA LYS A 93 5.05 17.07 8.11
C LYS A 93 6.43 17.20 7.47
N ASP A 94 7.36 16.33 7.83
CA ASP A 94 8.75 16.34 7.36
C ASP A 94 9.06 15.17 6.41
N SER A 95 8.12 14.85 5.52
CA SER A 95 8.18 13.63 4.70
C SER A 95 9.39 13.55 3.76
N SER A 96 9.95 14.69 3.36
CA SER A 96 11.17 14.76 2.53
C SER A 96 12.46 14.41 3.29
N LYS A 97 12.46 14.56 4.62
CA LYS A 97 13.62 14.33 5.48
C LYS A 97 13.73 12.89 5.97
N THR A 98 12.71 12.06 5.74
CA THR A 98 12.73 10.66 6.18
C THR A 98 13.75 9.86 5.35
N GLN A 99 14.67 9.17 6.03
CA GLN A 99 15.66 8.30 5.37
C GLN A 99 15.21 6.84 5.28
N ASP A 100 14.22 6.42 6.10
CA ASP A 100 13.73 5.04 6.15
C ASP A 100 13.05 4.63 4.83
N LYS A 101 13.62 3.62 4.16
CA LYS A 101 13.13 3.08 2.89
C LYS A 101 11.70 2.53 2.97
N THR A 102 11.31 1.95 4.10
CA THR A 102 9.96 1.43 4.34
C THR A 102 8.98 2.58 4.47
N ILE A 103 9.35 3.64 5.19
CA ILE A 103 8.52 4.86 5.30
C ILE A 103 8.39 5.54 3.94
N LYS A 104 9.46 5.67 3.16
CA LYS A 104 9.39 6.22 1.78
C LYS A 104 8.40 5.45 0.92
N ARG A 105 8.45 4.12 0.95
CA ARG A 105 7.50 3.26 0.22
C ARG A 105 6.07 3.42 0.74
N ALA A 106 5.88 3.52 2.05
CA ALA A 106 4.57 3.76 2.65
C ALA A 106 3.99 5.12 2.23
N LEU A 107 4.83 6.16 2.12
CA LEU A 107 4.46 7.47 1.58
C LEU A 107 4.06 7.40 0.11
N THR A 108 4.77 6.61 -0.71
CA THR A 108 4.36 6.34 -2.09
C THR A 108 2.99 5.67 -2.14
N LEU A 109 2.77 4.60 -1.35
CA LEU A 109 1.46 3.95 -1.25
C LEU A 109 0.36 4.90 -0.80
N LEU A 110 0.66 5.80 0.14
CA LEU A 110 -0.29 6.83 0.58
C LEU A 110 -0.68 7.78 -0.57
N LYS A 111 0.29 8.18 -1.40
CA LYS A 111 0.03 9.01 -2.57
C LYS A 111 -0.85 8.27 -3.59
N ASP A 112 -0.50 7.02 -3.89
CA ASP A 112 -1.23 6.17 -4.83
C ASP A 112 -2.65 5.89 -4.33
N TYR A 113 -2.80 5.61 -3.03
CA TYR A 113 -4.09 5.45 -2.38
C TYR A 113 -4.94 6.72 -2.52
N LYS A 114 -4.39 7.91 -2.28
CA LYS A 114 -5.15 9.17 -2.42
C LYS A 114 -5.63 9.39 -3.87
N LYS A 115 -4.84 8.98 -4.86
CA LYS A 115 -5.25 9.00 -6.26
C LYS A 115 -6.39 8.01 -6.52
N TRP A 116 -6.22 6.77 -6.07
CA TRP A 116 -7.24 5.73 -6.18
C TRP A 116 -8.54 6.09 -5.44
N GLU A 117 -8.47 6.68 -4.24
CA GLU A 117 -9.63 7.09 -3.45
C GLU A 117 -10.43 8.17 -4.20
N LYS A 118 -9.74 9.15 -4.79
CA LYS A 118 -10.38 10.15 -5.67
C LYS A 118 -11.08 9.48 -6.86
N GLU A 119 -10.36 8.63 -7.60
CA GLU A 119 -10.91 7.91 -8.76
C GLU A 119 -12.13 7.05 -8.38
N LYS A 120 -12.08 6.37 -7.23
CA LYS A 120 -13.19 5.58 -6.69
C LYS A 120 -14.40 6.46 -6.38
N THR A 121 -14.21 7.56 -5.63
CA THR A 121 -15.31 8.49 -5.32
C THR A 121 -15.90 9.20 -6.55
N THR A 122 -15.13 9.38 -7.62
CA THR A 122 -15.63 9.95 -8.88
C THR A 122 -16.44 8.92 -9.67
N LYS A 123 -16.05 7.65 -9.63
CA LYS A 123 -16.82 6.55 -10.26
C LYS A 123 -18.12 6.27 -9.52
N ASP A 124 -18.10 6.28 -8.19
CA ASP A 124 -19.30 6.04 -7.37
C ASP A 124 -20.33 7.19 -7.47
N LYS A 125 -19.95 8.35 -8.04
CA LYS A 125 -20.82 9.50 -8.27
C LYS A 125 -21.38 9.59 -9.70
N LYS A 126 -20.92 8.74 -10.62
CA LYS A 126 -21.44 8.62 -11.98
C LYS A 126 -22.39 7.45 -12.06
#